data_AF-A0A1V4ZKK3-F1
#
_entry.id   AF-A0A1V4ZKK3-F1
#
_cell.length_a   1.000
_cell.length_b   1.000
_cell.length_c   1.000
_cell.angle_alpha   90.00
_cell.angle_beta   90.00
_cell.angle_gamma   90.00
#
_symmetry.space_group_name_H-M   'P 1'
#
loop_
_entity.id
_entity.type
_entity.pdbx_description
1 polymer ?
#
loop_
_entity_poly.entity_id
_entity_poly.type
_entity_poly.pdbx_seq_one_letter_code
_entity_poly.pdbx_strand_id
1 'polypeptide(L)'
;MMKPRNMYRIVIGALMAASGVAAILMSGGEGIIGTLLLCAGLAFLITGILRHRRYGDDPESDERSKKIGAYGITYAWLTGLFFMTALFWLDYLNVLRLDTRNALWISILVLALSAVLFQAWLFRKGDVG
;
A
#
# COMPACT_ATOMS: atom_id res chain seq x y z
N MET A 1 -26.35 -0.24 2.94
CA MET A 1 -26.31 0.82 1.90
C MET A 1 -24.91 1.43 1.87
N MET A 2 -24.24 1.60 0.71
CA MET A 2 -22.84 2.08 0.67
C MET A 2 -22.72 3.53 1.15
N LYS A 3 -21.84 3.82 2.12
CA LYS A 3 -21.53 5.21 2.51
C LYS A 3 -20.93 5.97 1.30
N PRO A 4 -21.38 7.21 1.01
CA PRO A 4 -21.01 7.95 -0.21
C PRO A 4 -19.50 8.17 -0.34
N ARG A 5 -18.80 8.36 0.79
CA ARG A 5 -17.34 8.50 0.85
C ARG A 5 -16.56 7.28 0.33
N ASN A 6 -17.07 6.06 0.55
CA ASN A 6 -16.43 4.85 0.05
C ASN A 6 -16.74 4.64 -1.44
N MET A 7 -17.93 5.07 -1.87
CA MET A 7 -18.34 5.04 -3.28
C MET A 7 -17.44 5.95 -4.14
N TYR A 8 -17.14 7.17 -3.69
CA TYR A 8 -16.21 8.05 -4.43
C TYR A 8 -14.82 7.44 -4.61
N ARG A 9 -14.29 6.73 -3.61
CA ARG A 9 -12.97 6.06 -3.72
C ARG A 9 -12.97 4.93 -4.74
N ILE A 10 -14.05 4.16 -4.80
CA ILE A 10 -14.21 3.08 -5.78
C ILE A 10 -14.33 3.66 -7.19
N VAL A 11 -15.12 4.72 -7.37
CA VAL A 11 -15.29 5.40 -8.67
C VAL A 11 -13.98 6.02 -9.15
N ILE A 12 -13.27 6.73 -8.29
CA ILE A 12 -11.95 7.31 -8.62
C ILE A 12 -10.95 6.21 -8.96
N GLY A 13 -10.91 5.14 -8.15
CA GLY A 13 -10.03 3.99 -8.42
C GLY A 13 -10.33 3.31 -9.75
N ALA A 14 -11.61 3.14 -10.10
CA ALA A 14 -12.03 2.58 -11.39
C ALA A 14 -11.60 3.45 -12.56
N LEU A 15 -11.79 4.77 -12.48
CA LEU A 15 -11.38 5.72 -13.52
C LEU A 15 -9.85 5.77 -13.69
N MET A 16 -9.11 5.73 -12.58
CA MET A 16 -7.64 5.68 -12.61
C MET A 16 -7.12 4.35 -13.19
N ALA A 17 -7.73 3.22 -12.84
CA ALA A 17 -7.36 1.93 -13.41
C ALA A 17 -7.66 1.88 -14.91
N ALA A 18 -8.85 2.34 -15.34
CA ALA A 18 -9.23 2.39 -16.75
C ALA A 18 -8.31 3.30 -17.57
N SER A 19 -7.98 4.49 -17.06
CA SER A 19 -7.05 5.41 -17.71
C SER A 19 -5.61 4.87 -17.73
N GLY A 20 -5.19 4.15 -16.69
CA GLY A 20 -3.92 3.41 -16.68
C GLY A 20 -3.83 2.33 -17.76
N VAL A 21 -4.87 1.50 -17.90
CA VAL A 21 -4.96 0.50 -18.98
C VAL A 21 -4.93 1.15 -20.36
N ALA A 22 -5.73 2.21 -20.57
CA ALA A 22 -5.76 2.92 -21.84
C ALA A 22 -4.39 3.51 -22.19
N ALA A 23 -3.70 4.13 -21.23
CA ALA A 23 -2.36 4.68 -21.43
C ALA A 23 -1.32 3.60 -21.76
N ILE A 24 -1.40 2.42 -21.14
CA ILE A 24 -0.51 1.28 -21.47
C ILE A 24 -0.75 0.80 -22.90
N LEU A 25 -2.01 0.66 -23.31
CA LEU A 25 -2.37 0.22 -24.67
C LEU A 25 -1.94 1.23 -25.74
N MET A 26 -2.11 2.53 -25.48
CA MET A 26 -1.71 3.60 -26.41
C MET A 26 -0.19 3.79 -26.49
N SER A 27 0.56 3.41 -25.45
CA SER A 27 2.03 3.50 -25.42
C SER A 27 2.74 2.21 -25.82
N GLY A 28 2.01 1.18 -26.29
CA GLY A 28 2.61 -0.10 -26.67
C GLY A 28 3.22 -0.87 -25.51
N GLY A 29 2.83 -0.59 -24.26
CA GLY A 29 3.32 -1.27 -23.07
C GLY A 29 4.48 -0.59 -22.34
N GLU A 30 5.08 0.47 -22.89
CA GLU A 30 6.28 1.12 -22.32
C GLU A 30 6.00 2.38 -21.48
N GLY A 31 4.73 2.70 -21.23
CA GLY A 31 4.33 3.87 -20.47
C GLY A 31 4.46 3.72 -18.96
N ILE A 32 5.49 4.33 -18.35
CA ILE A 32 5.64 4.47 -16.88
C ILE A 32 4.39 5.11 -16.26
N ILE A 33 3.81 6.12 -16.94
CA ILE A 33 2.60 6.83 -16.51
C ILE A 33 1.39 5.90 -16.42
N GLY A 34 1.20 5.02 -17.42
CA GLY A 34 0.09 4.07 -17.43
C GLY A 34 0.19 3.02 -16.33
N THR A 35 1.42 2.55 -16.06
CA THR A 35 1.69 1.61 -14.95
C THR A 35 1.40 2.25 -13.59
N LEU A 36 1.81 3.51 -13.38
CA LEU A 36 1.54 4.25 -12.14
C LEU A 36 0.03 4.48 -11.92
N LEU A 37 -0.69 4.91 -12.96
CA LEU A 37 -2.14 5.10 -12.93
C LEU A 37 -2.89 3.80 -12.63
N LEU A 38 -2.45 2.69 -13.23
CA LEU A 38 -3.03 1.37 -12.99
C LEU A 38 -2.83 0.92 -11.53
N CYS A 39 -1.60 1.01 -11.02
CA CYS A 39 -1.28 0.65 -9.64
C CYS A 39 -2.05 1.51 -8.63
N ALA A 40 -2.12 2.83 -8.85
CA ALA A 40 -2.87 3.73 -8.00
C ALA A 40 -4.38 3.43 -8.05
N GLY A 41 -4.95 3.21 -9.24
CA GLY A 41 -6.36 2.86 -9.42
C GLY A 41 -6.73 1.57 -8.70
N LEU A 42 -5.91 0.53 -8.82
CA LEU A 42 -6.07 -0.73 -8.10
C LEU A 42 -5.99 -0.54 -6.58
N ALA A 43 -5.06 0.26 -6.07
CA ALA A 43 -4.97 0.56 -4.65
C ALA A 43 -6.24 1.25 -4.12
N PHE A 44 -6.79 2.22 -4.86
CA PHE A 44 -8.06 2.88 -4.50
C PHE A 44 -9.26 1.93 -4.55
N LEU A 45 -9.32 1.03 -5.54
CA LEU A 45 -10.36 0.00 -5.63
C LEU A 45 -10.29 -0.97 -4.47
N ILE A 46 -9.12 -1.55 -4.21
CA ILE A 46 -8.91 -2.54 -3.15
C ILE A 46 -9.26 -1.91 -1.79
N THR A 47 -8.75 -0.71 -1.51
CA THR A 47 -9.05 -0.03 -0.23
C THR A 47 -10.51 0.38 -0.12
N GLY A 48 -11.16 0.81 -1.21
CA GLY A 48 -12.58 1.14 -1.24
C GLY A 48 -13.48 -0.08 -0.98
N ILE A 49 -13.20 -1.19 -1.66
CA ILE A 49 -13.96 -2.44 -1.56
C ILE A 49 -13.74 -3.11 -0.19
N LEU A 50 -12.50 -3.24 0.28
CA LEU A 50 -12.20 -3.82 1.59
C LEU A 50 -12.82 -3.02 2.73
N ARG A 51 -12.78 -1.68 2.64
CA ARG A 51 -13.39 -0.81 3.64
C ARG A 51 -14.91 -0.90 3.62
N HIS A 52 -15.52 -1.06 2.45
CA HIS A 52 -16.96 -1.29 2.38
C HIS A 52 -17.35 -2.65 2.98
N ARG A 53 -16.61 -3.72 2.68
CA ARG A 53 -16.87 -5.06 3.23
C ARG A 53 -16.64 -5.16 4.74
N ARG A 54 -15.67 -4.46 5.30
CA ARG A 54 -15.40 -4.47 6.76
C ARG A 54 -16.29 -3.54 7.59
N TYR A 55 -16.82 -2.47 7.01
CA TYR A 55 -17.54 -1.42 7.74
C TYR A 55 -18.92 -1.12 7.12
N GLY A 56 -19.53 -2.14 6.51
CA GLY A 56 -20.80 -2.03 5.79
C GLY A 56 -22.00 -1.77 6.72
N ASP A 57 -22.02 -2.44 7.88
CA ASP A 57 -23.15 -2.41 8.83
C ASP A 57 -22.72 -2.24 10.32
N ASP A 58 -21.42 -2.19 10.64
CA ASP A 58 -20.93 -1.97 12.02
C ASP A 58 -20.59 -0.48 12.28
N PRO A 59 -20.65 0.00 13.54
CA PRO A 59 -20.43 1.39 13.87
C PRO A 59 -19.04 1.83 13.41
N GLU A 60 -18.99 3.10 13.03
CA GLU A 60 -17.93 3.71 12.24
C GLU A 60 -16.56 3.61 12.90
N SER A 61 -15.86 2.49 12.67
CA SER A 61 -14.46 2.30 13.02
C SER A 61 -14.18 2.71 14.46
N ASP A 62 -14.42 1.79 15.41
CA ASP A 62 -13.87 1.86 16.76
C ASP A 62 -12.48 2.49 16.73
N GLU A 63 -12.21 3.46 17.62
CA GLU A 63 -10.93 4.15 17.71
C GLU A 63 -9.74 3.17 17.70
N ARG A 64 -9.96 1.97 18.22
CA ARG A 64 -9.06 0.81 18.16
C ARG A 64 -8.57 0.48 16.75
N SER A 65 -9.45 0.40 15.75
CA SER A 65 -9.06 0.08 14.38
C SER A 65 -8.24 1.20 13.72
N LYS A 66 -8.51 2.46 14.06
CA LYS A 66 -7.69 3.60 13.60
C LYS A 66 -6.30 3.58 14.24
N LYS A 67 -6.22 3.33 15.55
CA LYS A 67 -4.96 3.19 16.28
C LYS A 67 -4.12 2.04 15.69
N ILE A 68 -4.70 0.85 15.51
CA ILE A 68 -4.00 -0.31 14.91
C ILE A 68 -3.48 0.01 13.50
N GLY A 69 -4.28 0.69 12.67
CA GLY A 69 -3.87 1.10 11.33
C GLY A 69 -2.69 2.08 11.36
N ALA A 70 -2.75 3.09 12.21
CA ALA A 70 -1.68 4.08 12.37
C ALA A 70 -0.38 3.46 12.89
N TYR A 71 -0.45 2.68 13.98
CA TYR A 71 0.72 2.00 14.53
C TYR A 71 1.33 1.00 13.53
N GLY A 72 0.51 0.22 12.83
CA GLY A 72 1.01 -0.71 11.82
C GLY A 72 1.76 -0.03 10.69
N ILE A 73 1.31 1.16 10.26
CA ILE A 73 2.01 1.97 9.25
C ILE A 73 3.31 2.53 9.84
N THR A 74 3.31 3.03 11.07
CA THR A 74 4.52 3.56 11.73
C THR A 74 5.62 2.50 11.86
N TYR A 75 5.27 1.29 12.35
CA TYR A 75 6.24 0.19 12.47
C TYR A 75 6.77 -0.27 11.11
N ALA A 76 5.90 -0.29 10.08
CA ALA A 76 6.33 -0.63 8.73
C ALA A 76 7.30 0.41 8.16
N TRP A 77 7.01 1.70 8.37
CA TRP A 77 7.86 2.78 7.90
C TRP A 77 9.25 2.72 8.54
N LEU A 78 9.31 2.49 9.85
CA LEU A 78 10.57 2.30 10.57
C LEU A 78 11.35 1.08 10.04
N THR A 79 10.65 -0.02 9.76
CA THR A 79 11.25 -1.23 9.19
C THR A 79 11.80 -0.98 7.78
N GLY A 80 11.05 -0.28 6.94
CA GLY A 80 11.51 0.13 5.61
C GLY A 80 12.75 1.03 5.68
N LEU A 81 12.80 1.96 6.63
CA LEU A 81 13.95 2.83 6.84
C LEU A 81 15.19 2.02 7.22
N PHE A 82 15.10 1.14 8.21
CA PHE A 82 16.22 0.27 8.59
C PHE A 82 16.69 -0.62 7.42
N PHE A 83 15.75 -1.17 6.66
CA PHE A 83 16.07 -1.98 5.49
C PHE A 83 16.82 -1.20 4.41
N MET A 84 16.34 0.00 4.05
CA MET A 84 17.00 0.86 3.07
C MET A 84 18.38 1.33 3.57
N THR A 85 18.52 1.63 4.86
CA THR A 85 19.82 1.95 5.47
C THR A 85 20.78 0.77 5.38
N ALA A 86 20.32 -0.46 5.62
CA ALA A 86 21.14 -1.65 5.46
C ALA A 86 21.57 -1.86 4.00
N LEU A 87 20.65 -1.70 3.04
CA LEU A 87 20.98 -1.75 1.62
C LEU A 87 22.04 -0.71 1.22
N PHE A 88 21.92 0.51 1.73
CA PHE A 88 22.92 1.56 1.51
C PHE A 88 24.31 1.15 2.00
N TRP A 89 24.41 0.62 3.22
CA TRP A 89 25.70 0.18 3.77
C TRP A 89 26.29 -1.02 3.01
N LEU A 90 25.45 -1.97 2.58
CA LEU A 90 25.91 -3.12 1.80
C LEU A 90 26.46 -2.71 0.43
N ASP A 91 25.83 -1.73 -0.22
CA ASP A 91 26.32 -1.16 -1.48
C ASP A 91 27.60 -0.33 -1.26
N TYR A 92 27.61 0.53 -0.24
CA TYR A 92 28.76 1.38 0.11
C TYR A 92 30.02 0.57 0.45
N LEU A 93 29.87 -0.51 1.21
CA LEU A 93 30.95 -1.44 1.57
C LEU A 93 31.30 -2.41 0.43
N ASN A 94 30.63 -2.29 -0.72
CA ASN A 94 30.84 -3.14 -1.90
C ASN A 94 30.56 -4.63 -1.65
N VAL A 95 29.74 -4.95 -0.65
CA VAL A 95 29.36 -6.32 -0.27
C VAL A 95 28.26 -6.86 -1.18
N LEU A 96 27.29 -6.01 -1.54
CA LEU A 96 26.17 -6.36 -2.41
C LEU A 96 25.81 -5.18 -3.31
N ARG A 97 26.01 -5.32 -4.61
CA ARG A 97 25.57 -4.33 -5.61
C ARG A 97 24.24 -4.75 -6.19
N LEU A 98 23.22 -3.93 -5.95
CA LEU A 98 21.90 -4.08 -6.54
C LEU A 98 21.68 -2.97 -7.56
N ASP A 99 21.09 -3.32 -8.71
CA ASP A 99 20.57 -2.32 -9.62
C ASP A 99 19.51 -1.46 -8.91
N THR A 100 19.46 -0.16 -9.23
CA THR A 100 18.55 0.81 -8.60
C THR A 100 17.11 0.36 -8.68
N ARG A 101 16.70 -0.25 -9.80
CA ARG A 101 15.35 -0.77 -9.99
C ARG A 101 15.04 -1.89 -8.99
N ASN A 102 15.98 -2.81 -8.79
CA ASN A 102 15.81 -3.94 -7.88
C ASN A 102 15.79 -3.49 -6.43
N ALA A 103 16.67 -2.56 -6.05
CA ALA A 103 16.69 -1.98 -4.71
C ALA A 103 15.35 -1.30 -4.36
N LEU A 104 14.78 -0.54 -5.30
CA LEU A 104 13.48 0.12 -5.12
C LEU A 104 12.33 -0.88 -4.97
N TRP A 105 12.22 -1.86 -5.87
CA TRP A 105 11.13 -2.83 -5.82
C TRP A 105 11.16 -3.69 -4.54
N ILE A 106 12.34 -4.13 -4.10
CA ILE A 106 12.48 -4.89 -2.86
C ILE A 106 12.14 -4.01 -1.64
N SER A 107 12.55 -2.74 -1.64
CA SER A 107 12.21 -1.80 -0.56
C SER A 107 10.70 -1.57 -0.43
N ILE A 108 10.00 -1.43 -1.57
CA ILE A 108 8.54 -1.32 -1.61
C ILE A 108 7.89 -2.60 -1.06
N LEU A 109 8.39 -3.78 -1.45
CA LEU A 109 7.87 -5.05 -0.95
C LEU A 109 8.05 -5.20 0.56
N VAL A 110 9.25 -4.90 1.08
CA VAL A 110 9.54 -4.95 2.53
C VAL A 110 8.61 -4.01 3.29
N LEU A 111 8.42 -2.79 2.80
CA LEU A 111 7.54 -1.81 3.43
C LEU A 111 6.08 -2.27 3.44
N ALA A 112 5.56 -2.74 2.31
CA ALA A 112 4.18 -3.19 2.17
C ALA A 112 3.89 -4.44 3.02
N LEU A 113 4.79 -5.43 2.98
CA LEU A 113 4.66 -6.67 3.76
C LEU A 113 4.74 -6.38 5.26
N SER A 114 5.65 -5.49 5.68
CA SER A 114 5.76 -5.06 7.08
C SER A 114 4.46 -4.42 7.56
N ALA A 115 3.83 -3.55 6.76
CA ALA A 115 2.57 -2.92 7.13
C ALA A 115 1.46 -3.94 7.37
N VAL A 116 1.34 -4.93 6.48
CA VAL A 116 0.34 -6.00 6.63
C VAL A 116 0.65 -6.87 7.85
N LEU A 117 1.92 -7.25 8.06
CA LEU A 117 2.35 -8.07 9.19
C LEU A 117 2.11 -7.37 10.52
N PHE A 118 2.51 -6.10 10.67
CA PHE A 118 2.30 -5.35 11.90
C PHE A 118 0.82 -5.07 12.16
N GLN A 119 0.04 -4.73 11.12
CA GLN A 119 -1.42 -4.59 11.26
C GLN A 119 -2.07 -5.91 11.72
N ALA A 120 -1.69 -7.05 11.12
CA ALA A 120 -2.22 -8.35 11.50
C ALA A 120 -1.80 -8.77 12.92
N TRP A 121 -0.56 -8.48 13.31
CA TRP A 121 -0.04 -8.77 14.64
C TRP A 121 -0.71 -7.91 15.73
N LEU A 122 -0.83 -6.60 15.51
CA LEU A 122 -1.55 -5.68 16.41
C LEU A 122 -3.03 -6.04 16.52
N PHE A 123 -3.65 -6.49 15.43
CA PHE A 123 -5.04 -6.96 15.45
C PHE A 123 -5.24 -8.23 16.28
N ARG A 124 -4.25 -9.13 16.29
CA ARG A 124 -4.25 -10.37 17.09
C ARG A 124 -3.99 -10.13 18.58
N LYS A 125 -3.31 -9.04 18.94
CA LYS A 125 -2.93 -8.77 20.33
C LYS A 125 -4.08 -8.33 21.25
N GLY A 126 -5.29 -8.13 20.72
CA GLY A 126 -6.53 -8.05 21.50
C GLY A 126 -6.75 -6.74 22.27
N ASP A 127 -5.69 -6.11 22.77
CA ASP A 127 -5.77 -4.88 23.53
C ASP A 127 -4.52 -4.02 23.26
N VAL A 128 -4.72 -2.91 22.56
CA VAL A 128 -3.80 -1.76 22.62
C VAL A 128 -4.46 -0.81 23.60
N GLY A 129 -4.20 -1.05 24.88
CA GLY A 129 -4.52 -0.14 25.98
C GLY A 129 -3.88 1.23 25.77
#